data_AF-A0A3M2KPM9-F1
#
_entry.id   AF-A0A3M2KPM9-F1
#
_cell.length_a   1.000
_cell.length_b   1.000
_cell.length_c   1.000
_cell.angle_alpha   90.00
_cell.angle_beta   90.00
_cell.angle_gamma   90.00
#
_symmetry.space_group_name_H-M   'P 1'
#
loop_
_entity.id
_entity.type
_entity.pdbx_description
1 polymer ?
#
loop_
_entity_poly.entity_id
_entity_poly.type
_entity_poly.pdbx_seq_one_letter_code
_entity_poly.pdbx_strand_id
1 'polypeptide(L)'
;MGHGGAMRGWWREICSLVLPTECAGCGRGRTGVCERCADELRAGRVRRVYPVPTPAGLPGVWAAAPYADAVRGMLLAHKERGMLPLARPLGGALGRAALAALAGRPGGEWALVPVPSA
;
A
#
# COMPACT_ATOMS: atom_id res chain seq x y z
N MET A 1 -16.47 21.07 -38.81
CA MET A 1 -16.56 20.76 -37.37
C MET A 1 -16.49 19.24 -37.18
N GLY A 2 -15.56 18.67 -36.39
CA GLY A 2 -15.76 17.30 -35.85
C GLY A 2 -14.57 16.33 -35.65
N HIS A 3 -13.45 16.41 -36.38
CA HIS A 3 -12.45 15.31 -36.34
C HIS A 3 -11.38 15.36 -35.23
N GLY A 4 -11.24 16.49 -34.52
CA GLY A 4 -10.23 16.61 -33.45
C GLY A 4 -10.61 15.94 -32.11
N GLY A 5 -11.90 15.69 -31.87
CA GLY A 5 -12.39 15.10 -30.61
C GLY A 5 -12.23 13.58 -30.54
N ALA A 6 -12.46 12.89 -31.66
CA ALA A 6 -12.36 11.43 -31.75
C ALA A 6 -10.92 10.94 -31.49
N MET A 7 -9.93 11.60 -32.11
CA MET A 7 -8.51 11.26 -31.90
C MET A 7 -8.10 11.44 -30.43
N ARG A 8 -8.48 12.57 -29.81
CA ARG A 8 -8.21 12.81 -28.37
C ARG A 8 -8.90 11.80 -27.45
N GLY A 9 -10.11 11.34 -27.81
CA GLY A 9 -10.84 10.31 -27.08
C GLY A 9 -10.13 8.96 -27.14
N TRP A 10 -9.74 8.53 -28.34
CA TRP A 10 -9.03 7.27 -28.58
C TRP A 10 -7.65 7.24 -27.91
N TRP A 11 -6.89 8.34 -28.00
CA TRP A 11 -5.63 8.48 -27.28
C TRP A 11 -5.81 8.40 -25.76
N ARG A 12 -6.91 8.92 -25.21
CA ARG A 12 -7.20 8.85 -23.77
C ARG A 12 -7.56 7.44 -23.31
N GLU A 13 -8.28 6.68 -24.12
CA GLU A 13 -8.56 5.26 -23.87
C GLU A 13 -7.28 4.42 -23.93
N ILE A 14 -6.43 4.62 -24.95
CA ILE A 14 -5.16 3.91 -25.06
C ILE A 14 -4.21 4.27 -23.91
N CYS A 15 -4.10 5.56 -23.56
CA CYS A 15 -3.33 5.98 -22.41
C CYS A 15 -3.92 5.46 -21.09
N SER A 16 -5.22 5.20 -20.99
CA SER A 16 -5.81 4.59 -19.80
C SER A 16 -5.42 3.11 -19.59
N LEU A 17 -5.12 2.41 -20.69
CA LEU A 17 -4.63 1.04 -20.65
C LEU A 17 -3.15 0.98 -20.23
N VAL A 18 -2.39 2.05 -20.48
CA VAL A 18 -0.93 2.10 -20.27
C VAL A 18 -0.53 2.89 -19.00
N LEU A 19 -1.30 3.92 -18.63
CA LEU A 19 -1.03 4.80 -17.50
C LEU A 19 -2.19 4.72 -16.49
N PRO A 20 -1.91 4.55 -15.19
CA PRO A 20 -2.95 4.49 -14.18
C PRO A 20 -3.78 5.78 -14.22
N THR A 21 -5.06 5.63 -14.55
CA THR A 21 -5.99 6.75 -14.69
C THR A 21 -6.46 7.32 -13.37
N GLU A 22 -6.29 6.57 -12.28
CA GLU A 22 -6.82 6.85 -10.96
C GLU A 22 -5.80 6.55 -9.86
N CYS A 23 -5.88 7.31 -8.77
CA CYS A 23 -5.08 7.03 -7.58
C CYS A 23 -5.45 5.67 -6.97
N ALA A 24 -4.46 4.81 -6.78
CA ALA A 24 -4.62 3.48 -6.18
C ALA A 24 -5.30 3.50 -4.80
N GLY A 25 -5.11 4.57 -4.02
CA GLY A 25 -5.76 4.75 -2.73
C GLY A 25 -7.22 5.20 -2.83
N CYS A 26 -7.45 6.44 -3.26
CA CYS A 26 -8.78 7.05 -3.22
C CYS A 26 -9.60 6.96 -4.52
N GLY A 27 -9.05 6.42 -5.61
CA GLY A 27 -9.72 6.33 -6.92
C GLY A 27 -9.90 7.68 -7.65
N ARG A 28 -9.27 8.76 -7.17
CA ARG A 28 -9.43 10.11 -7.75
C ARG A 28 -8.16 10.60 -8.45
N GLY A 29 -8.34 11.55 -9.37
CA GLY A 29 -7.24 12.22 -10.07
C GLY A 29 -6.53 11.32 -11.08
N ARG A 30 -5.57 11.86 -11.84
CA ARG A 30 -4.80 11.12 -12.86
C ARG A 30 -3.37 10.83 -12.41
N THR A 31 -3.24 10.26 -11.22
CA THR A 31 -1.95 9.94 -10.60
C THR A 31 -1.99 8.49 -10.15
N GLY A 32 -0.92 7.70 -10.30
CA GLY A 32 -0.89 6.34 -9.75
C GLY A 32 -1.11 6.30 -8.24
N VAL A 33 -0.56 7.28 -7.50
CA VAL A 33 -0.85 7.55 -6.08
C VAL A 33 -0.77 9.05 -5.87
N CYS A 34 -1.80 9.67 -5.28
CA CYS A 34 -1.77 11.08 -4.94
C CYS A 34 -1.02 11.33 -3.62
N GLU A 35 -0.49 12.54 -3.43
CA GLU A 35 0.27 12.93 -2.24
C GLU A 35 -0.52 12.71 -0.95
N ARG A 36 -1.81 13.06 -0.94
CA ARG A 36 -2.70 12.81 0.21
C ARG A 36 -2.71 11.34 0.63
N CYS A 37 -2.89 10.40 -0.30
CA CYS A 37 -2.91 8.97 0.03
C CYS A 37 -1.53 8.49 0.50
N ALA A 38 -0.45 9.02 -0.09
CA ALA A 38 0.90 8.73 0.36
C ALA A 38 1.14 9.26 1.79
N ASP A 39 0.62 10.44 2.12
CA ASP A 39 0.72 11.04 3.44
C ASP A 39 -0.14 10.33 4.47
N GLU A 40 -1.36 9.90 4.13
CA GLU A 40 -2.19 9.05 5.00
C GLU A 40 -1.43 7.75 5.38
N LEU A 41 -0.73 7.13 4.43
CA LEU A 41 0.12 5.96 4.70
C LEU A 41 1.36 6.30 5.55
N ARG A 42 1.99 7.45 5.33
CA ARG A 42 3.17 7.91 6.11
C ARG A 42 2.78 8.27 7.55
N ALA A 43 1.63 8.93 7.73
CA ALA A 43 1.08 9.34 9.02
C ALA A 43 0.50 8.15 9.81
N GLY A 44 0.33 6.99 9.18
CA GLY A 44 -0.03 5.74 9.83
C GLY A 44 0.85 5.44 11.05
N ARG A 45 0.21 5.34 12.21
CA ARG A 45 0.87 5.04 13.49
C ARG A 45 1.03 3.53 13.64
N VAL A 46 2.27 3.11 13.88
CA VAL A 46 2.56 1.72 14.22
C VAL A 46 1.95 1.40 15.58
N ARG A 47 1.18 0.31 15.65
CA ARG A 47 0.58 -0.16 16.92
C ARG A 47 0.51 -1.68 16.97
N ARG A 48 0.49 -2.21 18.20
CA ARG A 48 0.13 -3.62 18.43
C ARG A 48 -1.34 -3.84 18.08
N VAL A 49 -1.63 -4.92 17.38
CA VAL A 49 -2.99 -5.29 16.98
C VAL A 49 -3.26 -6.74 17.34
N TYR A 50 -4.47 -7.01 17.82
CA TYR A 50 -4.88 -8.35 18.22
C TYR A 50 -6.32 -8.59 17.77
N PRO A 51 -6.64 -9.79 17.24
CA PRO A 51 -8.03 -10.18 17.01
C PRO A 51 -8.75 -10.41 18.35
N VAL A 52 -10.08 -10.32 18.32
CA VAL A 52 -10.96 -10.58 19.46
C VAL A 52 -11.90 -11.74 19.12
N PRO A 53 -11.89 -12.86 19.87
CA PRO A 53 -10.93 -13.17 20.94
C PRO A 53 -9.51 -13.41 20.39
N THR A 54 -8.49 -13.20 21.23
CA THR A 54 -7.10 -13.45 20.83
C THR A 54 -6.78 -14.94 20.96
N PRO A 55 -6.34 -15.63 19.88
CA PRO A 55 -5.90 -17.01 19.95
C PRO A 55 -4.73 -17.19 20.92
N ALA A 56 -4.74 -18.28 21.67
CA ALA A 56 -3.61 -18.65 22.52
C ALA A 56 -2.34 -18.83 21.67
N GLY A 57 -1.22 -18.28 22.15
CA GLY A 57 0.07 -18.38 21.45
C GLY A 57 0.28 -17.42 20.27
N LEU A 58 -0.67 -16.52 19.97
CA LEU A 58 -0.47 -15.53 18.92
C LEU A 58 0.71 -14.60 19.29
N PRO A 59 1.77 -14.50 18.44
CA PRO A 59 2.91 -13.64 18.73
C PRO A 59 2.52 -12.15 18.71
N GLY A 60 3.48 -11.29 19.06
CA GLY A 60 3.35 -9.86 18.80
C GLY A 60 2.99 -9.58 17.35
N VAL A 61 1.88 -8.89 17.11
CA VAL A 61 1.50 -8.43 15.76
C VAL A 61 1.48 -6.91 15.76
N TRP A 62 2.17 -6.31 14.79
CA TRP A 62 2.26 -4.86 14.61
C TRP A 62 1.68 -4.47 13.25
N ALA A 63 0.85 -3.43 13.23
CA ALA A 63 0.31 -2.85 12.00
C ALA A 63 0.81 -1.42 11.84
N ALA A 64 1.30 -1.08 10.65
CA ALA A 64 1.79 0.27 10.33
C ALA A 64 0.66 1.29 10.12
N ALA A 65 -0.52 0.83 9.73
CA ALA A 65 -1.70 1.64 9.49
C ALA A 65 -2.98 0.77 9.60
N PRO A 66 -4.16 1.38 9.80
CA PRO A 66 -5.43 0.68 9.65
C PRO A 66 -5.59 0.15 8.22
N TYR A 67 -6.09 -1.08 8.09
CA TYR A 67 -6.46 -1.63 6.78
C TYR A 67 -7.85 -1.11 6.37
N ALA A 68 -7.89 0.14 5.91
CA ALA A 68 -9.12 0.81 5.48
C ALA A 68 -8.83 1.78 4.31
N ASP A 69 -9.89 2.14 3.58
CA ASP A 69 -9.93 3.22 2.59
C ASP A 69 -8.69 3.26 1.67
N ALA A 70 -7.95 4.37 1.69
CA ALA A 70 -6.79 4.59 0.83
C ALA A 70 -5.68 3.56 1.04
N VAL A 71 -5.40 3.18 2.29
CA VAL A 71 -4.36 2.18 2.61
C VAL A 71 -4.76 0.81 2.06
N ARG A 72 -6.04 0.43 2.21
CA ARG A 72 -6.59 -0.79 1.62
C ARG A 72 -6.48 -0.76 0.09
N GLY A 73 -6.87 0.35 -0.53
CA GLY A 73 -6.79 0.53 -1.99
C GLY A 73 -5.37 0.36 -2.52
N MET A 74 -4.40 1.00 -1.87
CA MET A 74 -2.97 0.91 -2.21
C MET A 74 -2.42 -0.51 -2.03
N LEU A 75 -2.76 -1.20 -0.94
CA LEU A 75 -2.33 -2.59 -0.73
C LEU A 75 -2.86 -3.52 -1.84
N LEU A 76 -4.15 -3.40 -2.19
CA LEU A 76 -4.76 -4.21 -3.25
C LEU A 76 -4.17 -3.87 -4.63
N ALA A 77 -3.87 -2.60 -4.88
CA ALA A 77 -3.19 -2.20 -6.12
C ALA A 77 -1.81 -2.83 -6.27
N HIS A 78 -1.06 -2.91 -5.17
CA HIS A 78 0.26 -3.52 -5.19
C HIS A 78 0.18 -5.05 -5.33
N LYS A 79 -0.61 -5.71 -4.48
CA LYS A 79 -0.67 -7.19 -4.43
C LYS A 79 -1.34 -7.81 -5.65
N GLU A 80 -2.49 -7.26 -6.05
CA GLU A 80 -3.38 -7.92 -7.01
C GLU A 80 -3.28 -7.31 -8.40
N ARG A 81 -2.88 -6.04 -8.51
CA ARG A 81 -2.79 -5.32 -9.81
C ARG A 81 -1.35 -5.03 -10.24
N GLY A 82 -0.35 -5.52 -9.51
CA GLY A 82 1.05 -5.40 -9.89
C GLY A 82 1.57 -3.96 -9.95
N MET A 83 0.99 -3.01 -9.21
CA MET A 83 1.48 -1.63 -9.18
C MET A 83 2.80 -1.54 -8.41
N LEU A 84 3.91 -1.87 -9.08
CA LEU A 84 5.27 -1.90 -8.51
C LEU A 84 5.73 -0.58 -7.87
N PRO A 85 5.34 0.62 -8.36
CA PRO A 85 5.73 1.88 -7.70
C PRO A 85 5.26 1.99 -6.24
N LEU A 86 4.23 1.23 -5.83
CA LEU A 86 3.76 1.17 -4.45
C LEU A 86 4.69 0.37 -3.51
N ALA A 87 5.64 -0.40 -4.05
CA ALA A 87 6.56 -1.20 -3.24
C ALA A 87 7.37 -0.34 -2.27
N ARG A 88 7.86 0.84 -2.71
CA ARG A 88 8.61 1.77 -1.85
C ARG A 88 7.77 2.34 -0.69
N PRO A 89 6.62 3.00 -0.93
CA PRO A 89 5.83 3.55 0.17
C PRO A 89 5.28 2.48 1.11
N LEU A 90 4.83 1.33 0.60
CA LEU A 90 4.37 0.21 1.43
C LEU A 90 5.52 -0.45 2.21
N GLY A 91 6.68 -0.63 1.57
CA GLY A 91 7.89 -1.14 2.21
C GLY A 91 8.39 -0.22 3.33
N GLY A 92 8.29 1.10 3.14
CA GLY A 92 8.59 2.07 4.19
C GLY A 92 7.64 1.95 5.40
N ALA A 93 6.35 1.72 5.15
CA ALA A 93 5.39 1.45 6.23
C ALA A 93 5.69 0.13 6.96
N LEU A 94 5.96 -0.94 6.20
CA LEU A 94 6.37 -2.24 6.74
C LEU A 94 7.65 -2.14 7.58
N GLY A 95 8.66 -1.42 7.10
CA GLY A 95 9.91 -1.20 7.81
C GLY A 95 9.71 -0.54 9.17
N ARG A 96 8.81 0.44 9.28
CA ARG A 96 8.45 1.04 10.59
C ARG A 96 7.83 0.02 11.53
N ALA A 97 6.93 -0.85 11.03
CA ALA A 97 6.33 -1.91 11.83
C ALA A 97 7.38 -2.94 12.29
N ALA A 98 8.30 -3.33 11.41
CA ALA A 98 9.40 -4.23 11.74
C ALA A 98 10.32 -3.62 12.82
N LEU A 99 10.74 -2.36 12.67
CA LEU A 99 11.56 -1.68 13.68
C LEU A 99 10.86 -1.59 15.04
N ALA A 100 9.55 -1.32 15.07
CA ALA A 100 8.79 -1.33 16.32
C ALA A 100 8.70 -2.72 16.96
N ALA A 101 8.66 -3.79 16.15
CA ALA A 101 8.67 -5.17 16.65
C ALA A 101 10.03 -5.56 17.25
N LEU A 102 11.12 -4.98 16.73
CA LEU A 102 12.48 -5.21 17.20
C LEU A 102 12.88 -4.31 18.37
N ALA A 103 12.11 -3.25 18.64
CA ALA A 103 12.39 -2.34 19.75
C ALA A 103 12.39 -3.12 21.09
N GLY A 104 13.53 -3.11 21.79
CA GLY A 104 13.72 -3.85 23.04
C GLY A 104 14.35 -5.25 22.88
N ARG A 105 14.77 -5.64 21.67
CA ARG A 105 15.52 -6.87 21.40
C ARG A 105 16.92 -6.56 20.83
N PRO A 106 17.83 -5.95 21.61
CA PRO A 106 19.17 -5.60 21.13
C PRO A 106 20.01 -6.85 20.89
N GLY A 107 20.77 -6.85 19.79
CA GLY A 107 21.70 -7.93 19.45
C GLY A 107 21.02 -9.14 18.78
N GLY A 108 21.33 -9.35 17.51
CA GLY A 108 20.86 -10.49 16.72
C GLY A 108 20.84 -10.17 15.23
N GLU A 109 21.04 -11.20 14.41
CA GLU A 109 20.73 -11.15 12.99
C GLU A 109 19.22 -11.38 12.80
N TRP A 110 18.56 -10.45 12.12
CA TRP A 110 17.12 -10.52 11.87
C TRP A 110 16.85 -10.74 10.39
N ALA A 111 15.97 -11.69 10.08
CA ALA A 111 15.47 -11.92 8.73
C ALA A 111 13.98 -11.54 8.65
N LEU A 112 13.60 -10.91 7.54
CA LEU A 112 12.19 -10.74 7.17
C LEU A 112 11.76 -11.94 6.32
N VAL A 113 10.79 -12.70 6.81
CA VAL A 113 10.25 -13.88 6.12
C VAL A 113 8.81 -13.57 5.68
N PRO A 114 8.47 -13.64 4.38
CA PRO A 114 7.09 -13.49 3.93
C PRO A 114 6.24 -14.66 4.44
N VAL A 115 4.99 -14.39 4.80
CA VAL A 115 4.02 -15.40 5.21
C VAL A 115 2.79 -15.36 4.28
N PRO A 116 2.36 -16.49 3.69
CA PRO A 116 3.03 -17.79 3.78
C PRO A 116 4.39 -17.77 3.07
N SER A 117 5.39 -18.41 3.70
CA SER A 117 6.57 -18.85 2.97
C SER A 117 6.11 -20.03 2.12
N ALA A 118 6.52 -20.08 0.85
CA ALA A 118 6.07 -21.04 -0.16
C ALA A 118 5.71 -22.46 0.35
#